data_AF-A0A5C6TSG4-F1
#
_entry.id   AF-A0A5C6TSG4-F1
#
_cell.length_a   1.000
_cell.length_b   1.000
_cell.length_c   1.000
_cell.angle_alpha   90.00
_cell.angle_beta   90.00
_cell.angle_gamma   90.00
#
_symmetry.space_group_name_H-M   'P 1'
#
loop_
_entity.id
_entity.type
_entity.pdbx_description
1 polymer ?
#
loop_
_entity_poly.entity_id
_entity_poly.type
_entity_poly.pdbx_seq_one_letter_code
_entity_poly.pdbx_strand_id
1 'polypeptide(L)'
;MTHQAPPPPPSPADPGRQVAQLRELLRLVDGFAGNGGGAHDSALDEAARVSAAYERALPIVQRRFDTRAAEAAIWAAAGVEALLASGEVPPPAAAARLAGQVARALDGLAKILD
;
A
#
# COMPACT_ATOMS: atom_id res chain seq x y z
N MET A 1 -28.47 16.61 30.58
CA MET A 1 -27.05 16.66 30.19
C MET A 1 -26.68 15.31 29.59
N THR A 2 -26.71 15.19 28.28
CA THR A 2 -26.35 13.95 27.57
C THR A 2 -24.84 13.86 27.49
N HIS A 3 -24.26 12.90 28.21
CA HIS A 3 -22.84 12.56 28.11
C HIS A 3 -22.57 11.94 26.73
N GLN A 4 -22.14 12.75 25.77
CA GLN A 4 -21.64 12.25 24.50
C GLN A 4 -20.25 11.66 24.74
N ALA A 5 -20.14 10.34 24.66
CA ALA A 5 -18.86 9.66 24.68
C ALA A 5 -18.00 10.13 23.50
N PRO A 6 -16.68 10.30 23.67
CA PRO A 6 -15.79 10.62 22.57
C PRO A 6 -15.88 9.54 21.48
N PRO A 7 -15.78 9.90 20.19
CA PRO A 7 -15.77 8.92 19.12
C PRO A 7 -14.64 7.91 19.37
N PRO A 8 -14.86 6.61 19.08
CA PRO A 8 -13.81 5.62 19.23
C PRO A 8 -12.59 6.03 18.39
N PRO A 9 -11.36 5.78 18.87
CA PRO A 9 -10.18 6.03 18.06
C PRO A 9 -10.31 5.28 16.73
N PRO A 10 -9.75 5.82 15.62
CA PRO A 10 -9.68 5.07 14.38
C PRO A 10 -9.06 3.71 14.69
N SER A 11 -9.73 2.62 14.29
CA SER A 11 -9.13 1.29 14.41
C SER A 11 -7.75 1.33 13.76
N PRO A 12 -6.71 0.76 14.39
CA PRO A 12 -5.42 0.62 13.73
C PRO A 12 -5.70 -0.07 12.40
N ALA A 13 -5.32 0.57 11.31
CA ALA A 13 -5.52 0.02 9.99
C ALA A 13 -4.83 -1.34 9.96
N ASP A 14 -5.53 -2.37 9.49
CA ASP A 14 -4.95 -3.71 9.35
C ASP A 14 -3.72 -3.62 8.42
N PRO A 15 -2.49 -3.84 8.94
CA PRO A 15 -1.26 -3.63 8.20
C PRO A 15 -1.16 -4.57 6.99
N GLY A 16 -1.69 -5.79 7.11
CA GLY A 16 -1.78 -6.73 6.00
C GLY A 16 -2.71 -6.22 4.91
N ARG A 17 -3.86 -5.64 5.29
CA ARG A 17 -4.79 -5.01 4.35
C ARG A 17 -4.17 -3.80 3.64
N GLN A 18 -3.41 -2.96 4.33
CA GLN A 18 -2.72 -1.82 3.71
C GLN A 18 -1.72 -2.29 2.65
N VAL A 19 -0.91 -3.30 2.97
CA VAL A 19 0.04 -3.88 2.03
C VAL A 19 -0.66 -4.55 0.85
N ALA A 20 -1.75 -5.28 1.10
CA ALA A 20 -2.56 -5.89 0.05
C ALA A 20 -3.14 -4.83 -0.92
N GLN A 21 -3.61 -3.69 -0.41
CA GLN A 21 -4.10 -2.59 -1.24
C GLN A 21 -3.00 -1.99 -2.12
N LEU A 22 -1.81 -1.75 -1.57
CA LEU A 22 -0.66 -1.24 -2.34
C LEU A 22 -0.20 -2.23 -3.41
N ARG A 23 -0.26 -3.54 -3.14
CA ARG A 23 0.01 -4.58 -4.14
C ARG A 23 -1.01 -4.62 -5.26
N GLU A 24 -2.29 -4.50 -4.92
CA GLU A 24 -3.34 -4.47 -5.94
C GLU A 24 -3.20 -3.23 -6.83
N LEU A 25 -2.86 -2.08 -6.24
CA LEU A 25 -2.50 -0.89 -7.00
C LEU A 25 -1.29 -1.12 -7.91
N LEU A 26 -0.22 -1.74 -7.41
CA LEU A 26 0.95 -2.10 -8.22
C LEU A 26 0.54 -2.95 -9.43
N ARG A 27 -0.28 -3.97 -9.22
CA ARG A 27 -0.78 -4.86 -10.30
C ARG A 27 -1.56 -4.09 -11.36
N LEU A 28 -2.46 -3.19 -10.94
CA LEU A 28 -3.24 -2.37 -11.86
C LEU A 28 -2.33 -1.47 -12.72
N VAL A 29 -1.34 -0.84 -12.08
CA VAL A 29 -0.39 0.05 -12.74
C VAL A 29 0.56 -0.71 -13.66
N ASP A 30 1.01 -1.91 -13.28
CA ASP A 30 1.77 -2.80 -14.17
C ASP A 30 0.95 -3.23 -15.39
N GLY A 31 -0.35 -3.43 -15.22
CA GLY A 31 -1.29 -3.66 -16.32
C GLY A 31 -1.30 -2.51 -17.33
N PHE A 32 -1.32 -1.25 -16.87
CA PHE A 32 -1.20 -0.08 -17.75
C PHE A 32 0.18 0.04 -18.43
N ALA A 33 1.22 -0.52 -17.81
CA ALA A 33 2.55 -0.58 -18.41
C ALA A 33 2.70 -1.66 -19.49
N GLY A 34 1.71 -2.54 -19.67
CA GLY A 34 1.78 -3.68 -20.59
C GLY A 34 2.59 -4.86 -20.03
N ASN A 35 2.95 -4.83 -18.75
CA ASN A 35 3.61 -5.92 -18.06
C ASN A 35 2.52 -6.86 -17.53
N GLY A 36 2.34 -8.03 -18.17
CA GLY A 36 1.33 -9.01 -17.77
C GLY A 36 1.41 -9.31 -16.26
N GLY A 37 0.31 -9.06 -15.54
CA GLY A 37 0.26 -9.08 -14.08
C GLY A 37 0.71 -10.41 -13.47
N GLY A 38 1.68 -10.34 -12.55
CA GLY A 38 2.18 -11.47 -11.78
C GLY A 38 1.17 -12.06 -10.79
N ALA A 39 1.45 -13.29 -10.35
CA ALA A 39 0.53 -14.21 -9.66
C ALA A 39 -0.10 -13.68 -8.35
N HIS A 40 -1.41 -13.93 -8.21
CA HIS A 40 -2.27 -13.47 -7.11
C HIS A 40 -2.01 -14.20 -5.76
N ASP A 41 -1.58 -15.46 -5.83
CA ASP A 41 -1.45 -16.33 -4.63
C ASP A 41 -0.34 -15.86 -3.68
N SER A 42 0.77 -15.33 -4.21
CA SER A 42 1.87 -14.82 -3.37
C SER A 42 1.50 -13.58 -2.55
N ALA A 43 0.47 -12.84 -2.95
CA ALA A 43 0.07 -11.60 -2.28
C ALA A 43 -0.64 -11.84 -0.95
N LEU A 44 -1.46 -12.89 -0.85
CA LEU A 44 -2.19 -13.26 0.37
C LEU A 44 -1.24 -13.79 1.45
N ASP A 45 -0.35 -14.71 1.07
CA ASP A 45 0.67 -15.25 1.97
C ASP A 45 1.56 -14.14 2.53
N GLU A 46 1.90 -13.17 1.70
CA GLU A 46 2.73 -12.06 2.12
C GLU A 46 1.98 -11.06 3.02
N ALA A 47 0.70 -10.81 2.76
CA ALA A 47 -0.13 -10.00 3.66
C ALA A 47 -0.23 -10.65 5.05
N ALA A 48 -0.39 -11.97 5.12
CA ALA A 48 -0.39 -12.71 6.38
C ALA A 48 0.97 -12.61 7.10
N ARG A 49 2.09 -12.74 6.37
CA ARG A 49 3.43 -12.56 6.94
C ARG A 49 3.64 -11.15 7.51
N VAL A 50 3.20 -10.12 6.80
CA VAL A 50 3.30 -8.72 7.26
C VAL A 50 2.49 -8.51 8.53
N SER A 51 1.24 -8.98 8.59
CA SER A 51 0.43 -8.85 9.81
C SER A 51 1.08 -9.54 11.00
N ALA A 52 1.59 -10.76 10.82
CA ALA A 52 2.28 -11.50 11.89
C ALA A 52 3.62 -10.87 12.32
N ALA A 53 4.34 -10.20 11.42
CA ALA A 53 5.56 -9.45 11.75
C ALA A 53 5.22 -8.16 12.50
N TYR A 54 4.20 -7.43 12.04
CA TYR A 54 3.71 -6.20 12.67
C TYR A 54 3.24 -6.44 14.11
N GLU A 55 2.48 -7.51 14.36
CA GLU A 55 2.01 -7.88 15.71
C GLU A 55 3.15 -8.14 16.70
N ARG A 56 4.29 -8.63 16.21
CA ARG A 56 5.48 -8.91 17.03
C ARG A 56 6.45 -7.73 17.14
N ALA A 57 6.25 -6.68 16.34
CA ALA A 57 7.15 -5.54 16.28
C ALA A 57 7.02 -4.63 17.52
N LEU A 58 8.11 -3.93 17.84
CA LEU A 58 8.09 -2.92 18.90
C LEU A 58 7.15 -1.77 18.52
N PRO A 59 6.52 -1.06 19.49
CA PRO A 59 5.59 0.03 19.18
C PRO A 59 6.18 1.16 18.33
N ILE A 60 7.49 1.43 18.46
CA ILE A 60 8.20 2.41 17.62
C ILE A 60 8.33 1.96 16.16
N VAL A 61 8.48 0.65 15.95
CA VAL A 61 8.54 0.03 14.62
C VAL A 61 7.17 0.08 13.96
N GLN A 62 6.12 -0.28 14.70
CA GLN A 62 4.73 -0.17 14.25
C GLN A 62 4.37 1.26 13.81
N ARG A 63 4.68 2.29 14.62
CA ARG A 63 4.42 3.70 14.25
C ARG A 63 5.17 4.14 13.00
N ARG A 64 6.40 3.67 12.81
CA ARG A 64 7.19 3.96 11.60
C ARG A 64 6.57 3.29 10.38
N PHE A 65 6.14 2.04 10.51
CA PHE A 65 5.42 1.32 9.48
C PHE A 65 4.14 2.08 9.10
N ASP A 66 3.29 2.41 10.07
CA ASP A 66 2.02 3.10 9.85
C ASP A 66 2.21 4.44 9.12
N THR A 67 3.17 5.23 9.58
CA THR A 67 3.48 6.53 8.97
C THR A 67 3.93 6.35 7.52
N ARG A 68 4.82 5.39 7.27
CA ARG A 68 5.35 5.12 5.93
C ARG A 68 4.28 4.54 5.01
N ALA A 69 3.40 3.69 5.53
CA ALA A 69 2.29 3.09 4.79
C ALA A 69 1.25 4.15 4.41
N ALA A 70 0.94 5.07 5.33
CA ALA A 70 0.03 6.19 5.08
C ALA A 70 0.60 7.14 4.00
N GLU A 71 1.88 7.51 4.11
CA GLU A 71 2.56 8.29 3.07
C GLU A 71 2.50 7.58 1.71
N ALA A 72 2.79 6.27 1.69
CA ALA A 72 2.74 5.43 0.49
C ALA A 72 1.37 5.46 -0.18
N ALA A 73 0.31 5.26 0.60
CA ALA A 73 -1.06 5.30 0.10
C ALA A 73 -1.42 6.66 -0.51
N ILE A 74 -1.06 7.76 0.16
CA ILE A 74 -1.39 9.12 -0.30
C ILE A 74 -0.73 9.42 -1.66
N TRP A 75 0.58 9.23 -1.79
CA TRP A 75 1.23 9.57 -3.07
C TRP A 75 0.93 8.55 -4.16
N ALA A 76 0.67 7.28 -3.83
CA ALA A 76 0.28 6.27 -4.82
C ALA A 76 -1.10 6.57 -5.42
N ALA A 77 -2.07 6.98 -4.59
CA ALA A 77 -3.38 7.43 -5.05
C ALA A 77 -3.25 8.63 -6.00
N ALA A 78 -2.49 9.66 -5.61
CA ALA A 78 -2.23 10.82 -6.47
C ALA A 78 -1.53 10.44 -7.80
N GLY A 79 -0.63 9.46 -7.77
CA GLY A 79 0.03 8.93 -8.97
C GLY A 79 -0.94 8.24 -9.92
N VAL A 80 -1.86 7.44 -9.39
CA VAL A 80 -2.92 6.79 -10.18
C VAL A 80 -3.88 7.82 -10.76
N GLU A 81 -4.32 8.80 -9.97
CA GLU A 81 -5.15 9.90 -10.45
C GLU A 81 -4.47 10.67 -11.61
N ALA A 82 -3.18 10.96 -11.48
CA ALA A 82 -2.40 11.60 -12.54
C ALA A 82 -2.29 10.74 -13.81
N LEU A 83 -2.17 9.42 -13.68
CA LEU A 83 -2.22 8.50 -14.82
C LEU A 83 -3.58 8.51 -15.50
N LEU A 84 -4.67 8.44 -14.73
CA LEU A 84 -6.02 8.44 -15.28
C LEU A 84 -6.38 9.79 -15.93
N ALA A 85 -5.84 10.90 -15.42
CA ALA A 85 -6.03 12.23 -16.02
C ALA A 85 -5.32 12.40 -17.37
N SER A 86 -4.39 11.50 -17.75
CA SER A 86 -3.61 11.61 -18.98
C SER A 86 -4.33 11.17 -20.25
N GLY A 87 -5.53 10.58 -20.13
CA GLY A 87 -6.36 10.14 -21.24
C GLY A 87 -6.88 8.71 -21.07
N GLU A 88 -7.56 8.21 -22.11
CA GLU A 88 -8.21 6.88 -22.09
C GLU A 88 -7.22 5.72 -21.94
N VAL A 89 -5.98 5.91 -22.41
CA VAL A 89 -4.88 4.95 -22.23
C VAL A 89 -3.69 5.68 -21.59
N PRO A 90 -3.33 5.36 -20.32
CA PRO A 90 -2.19 5.98 -19.67
C PRO A 90 -0.88 5.68 -20.40
N PRO A 91 0.09 6.62 -20.47
CA PRO A 91 1.40 6.38 -21.04
C PRO A 91 2.13 5.21 -20.34
N PRO A 92 2.52 4.14 -21.06
CA PRO A 92 3.12 2.95 -20.45
C PRO A 92 4.38 3.24 -19.64
N ALA A 93 5.19 4.21 -20.08
CA ALA A 93 6.40 4.63 -19.36
C ALA A 93 6.08 5.31 -18.01
N ALA A 94 5.01 6.10 -17.94
CA ALA A 94 4.57 6.73 -16.69
C ALA A 94 4.00 5.68 -15.73
N ALA A 95 3.22 4.72 -16.26
CA ALA A 95 2.73 3.58 -15.50
C ALA A 95 3.88 2.72 -14.94
N ALA A 96 4.84 2.32 -15.77
CA ALA A 96 6.01 1.55 -15.34
C ALA A 96 6.82 2.27 -14.24
N ARG A 97 6.95 3.60 -14.34
CA ARG A 97 7.61 4.40 -13.31
C ARG A 97 6.85 4.35 -11.99
N LEU A 98 5.53 4.52 -12.02
CA LEU A 98 4.70 4.47 -10.83
C LEU A 98 4.74 3.07 -10.19
N ALA A 99 4.63 2.00 -10.99
CA ALA A 99 4.78 0.62 -10.53
C ALA A 99 6.12 0.41 -9.81
N GLY A 100 7.23 0.84 -10.42
CA GLY A 100 8.54 0.75 -9.80
C GLY A 100 8.71 1.60 -8.52
N GLN A 101 7.91 2.65 -8.32
CA GLN A 101 7.89 3.40 -7.06
C GLN A 101 7.09 2.66 -5.98
N VAL A 102 5.94 2.08 -6.34
CA VAL A 102 5.07 1.33 -5.41
C VAL A 102 5.76 0.05 -4.94
N ALA A 103 6.43 -0.68 -5.84
CA ALA A 103 7.23 -1.86 -5.49
C ALA A 103 8.33 -1.51 -4.46
N ARG A 104 9.06 -0.41 -4.69
CA ARG A 104 10.09 0.07 -3.73
C ARG A 104 9.51 0.48 -2.38
N ALA A 105 8.30 1.02 -2.36
CA ALA A 105 7.63 1.36 -1.11
C ALA A 105 7.21 0.11 -0.33
N LEU A 106 6.69 -0.91 -1.01
CA LEU A 106 6.39 -2.21 -0.42
C LEU A 106 7.64 -2.87 0.17
N ASP A 107 8.76 -2.89 -0.56
CA ASP A 107 10.04 -3.40 -0.05
C ASP A 107 10.52 -2.61 1.17
N GLY A 108 10.33 -1.29 1.17
CA GLY A 108 10.66 -0.42 2.29
C GLY A 108 9.82 -0.71 3.53
N LEU A 109 8.54 -1.02 3.36
CA LEU A 109 7.63 -1.41 4.45
C LEU A 109 8.01 -2.76 5.05
N ALA A 110 8.35 -3.76 4.22
CA ALA A 110 8.80 -5.06 4.69
C ALA A 110 10.07 -4.94 5.56
N LYS A 111 11.06 -4.15 5.12
CA LYS A 111 12.31 -3.91 5.85
C LYS A 111 12.16 -3.20 7.19
N ILE A 112 11.03 -2.54 7.44
CA ILE A 112 10.75 -1.94 8.75
C ILE A 112 10.41 -3.04 9.77
N LEU A 113 9.80 -4.15 9.31
CA LEU A 113 9.29 -5.23 10.14
C LEU A 113 10.26 -6.41 10.30
N ASP A 114 11.35 -6.44 9.52
CA ASP A 114 12.49 -7.36 9.66
C ASP A 114 13.38 -6.98 10.86
#